data_AF-A0A8S3FIY5-F1
#
_entry.id   AF-A0A8S3FIY5-F1
#
_cell.length_a   1.000
_cell.length_b   1.000
_cell.length_c   1.000
_cell.angle_alpha   90.00
_cell.angle_beta   90.00
_cell.angle_gamma   90.00
#
_symmetry.space_group_name_H-M   'P 1'
#
loop_
_entity.id
_entity.type
_entity.pdbx_description
1 polymer ?
#
loop_
_entity_poly.entity_id
_entity_poly.type
_entity_poly.pdbx_seq_one_letter_code
_entity_poly.pdbx_strand_id
1 'polypeptide(L)'
;VLRYEGNLHDACSFAMKAALSETKVPALKVVHDEETNEVSVDVCDDPYEYGVLDVSKLPLLVTVGQINGIHTVDTTIKEDSVTLA
;
A
#
# COMPACT_ATOMS: atom_id res chain seq x y z
N VAL A 1 -0.05 -8.91 -9.45
CA VAL A 1 -0.15 -10.21 -8.77
C VAL A 1 0.70 -11.20 -9.53
N LEU A 2 1.66 -11.88 -8.89
CA LEU A 2 2.57 -12.82 -9.55
C LEU A 2 2.06 -14.27 -9.50
N ARG A 3 1.36 -14.64 -8.41
CA ARG A 3 0.68 -15.92 -8.21
C ARG A 3 -0.60 -15.70 -7.41
N TYR A 4 -1.57 -16.56 -7.59
CA TYR A 4 -2.83 -16.55 -6.86
C TYR A 4 -3.02 -17.93 -6.22
N GLU A 5 -3.06 -17.98 -4.89
CA GLU A 5 -3.23 -19.22 -4.10
C GLU A 5 -4.28 -19.07 -2.98
N GLY A 6 -5.07 -18.00 -3.03
CA GLY A 6 -6.06 -17.65 -2.00
C GLY A 6 -5.72 -16.30 -1.36
N ASN A 7 -6.61 -15.84 -0.49
CA ASN A 7 -6.45 -14.68 0.39
C ASN A 7 -5.78 -13.42 -0.23
N LEU A 8 -6.13 -13.10 -1.48
CA LEU A 8 -5.42 -12.06 -2.24
C LEU A 8 -5.58 -10.66 -1.64
N HIS A 9 -6.75 -10.35 -1.07
CA HIS A 9 -7.04 -9.04 -0.51
C HIS A 9 -6.11 -8.69 0.66
N ASP A 10 -5.95 -9.64 1.59
CA ASP A 10 -5.07 -9.48 2.75
C ASP A 10 -3.62 -9.33 2.29
N ALA A 11 -3.16 -10.21 1.39
CA ALA A 11 -1.82 -10.15 0.82
C ALA A 11 -1.54 -8.82 0.11
N CYS A 12 -2.49 -8.30 -0.67
CA CYS A 12 -2.38 -6.99 -1.31
C CYS A 12 -2.33 -5.84 -0.30
N SER A 13 -3.15 -5.89 0.76
CA SER A 13 -3.15 -4.86 1.80
C SER A 13 -1.82 -4.82 2.57
N PHE A 14 -1.22 -5.99 2.82
CA PHE A 14 0.08 -6.11 3.44
C PHE A 14 1.19 -5.57 2.52
N ALA A 15 1.19 -5.99 1.26
CA ALA A 15 2.16 -5.51 0.27
C ALA A 15 2.09 -3.99 0.08
N MET A 16 0.88 -3.42 0.07
CA MET A 16 0.67 -1.97 0.03
C MET A 16 1.28 -1.30 1.26
N LYS A 17 0.98 -1.78 2.47
CA LYS A 17 1.52 -1.20 3.70
C LYS A 17 3.05 -1.24 3.73
N ALA A 18 3.63 -2.37 3.36
CA ALA A 18 5.08 -2.56 3.28
C ALA A 18 5.73 -1.66 2.21
N ALA A 19 5.11 -1.53 1.04
CA ALA A 19 5.60 -0.63 0.00
C ALA A 19 5.59 0.83 0.46
N LEU A 20 4.50 1.26 1.12
CA LEU A 20 4.37 2.63 1.61
C LEU A 20 5.31 2.93 2.79
N SER A 21 5.58 1.97 3.68
CA SER A 21 6.54 2.15 4.77
C SER A 21 7.97 2.35 4.29
N GLU A 22 8.32 1.74 3.16
CA GLU A 22 9.65 1.86 2.53
C GLU A 22 9.69 2.95 1.44
N THR A 23 8.56 3.60 1.13
CA THR A 23 8.51 4.64 0.10
C THR A 23 9.24 5.88 0.57
N LYS A 24 10.21 6.31 -0.24
CA LYS A 24 10.99 7.54 -0.05
C LYS A 24 10.53 8.59 -1.06
N VAL A 25 9.86 9.62 -0.57
CA VAL A 25 9.40 10.75 -1.41
C VAL A 25 10.55 11.74 -1.52
N PRO A 26 11.06 12.07 -2.73
CA PRO A 26 12.18 12.99 -2.87
C PRO A 26 11.81 14.36 -2.31
N ALA A 27 12.76 15.02 -1.65
CA ALA A 27 12.57 16.40 -1.24
C ALA A 27 12.44 17.31 -2.46
N LEU A 28 11.46 18.20 -2.43
CA LEU A 28 11.17 19.15 -3.51
C LEU A 28 11.30 20.58 -2.97
N LYS A 29 11.89 21.45 -3.78
CA LYS A 29 11.89 22.90 -3.55
C LYS A 29 11.00 23.54 -4.59
N VAL A 30 9.90 24.14 -4.11
CA VAL A 30 9.03 24.94 -4.97
C VAL A 30 9.51 26.37 -4.93
N VAL A 31 9.84 26.93 -6.10
CA VAL A 31 10.27 28.32 -6.25
C VAL A 31 9.16 29.06 -6.97
N HIS A 32 8.71 30.16 -6.37
CA HIS A 32 7.75 31.07 -6.99
C HIS A 32 8.49 32.34 -7.39
N ASP A 33 8.43 32.67 -8.68
CA ASP A 33 8.91 33.94 -9.20
C ASP A 33 7.79 34.99 -9.08
N GLU A 34 8.01 36.03 -8.29
CA GLU A 34 7.00 37.07 -8.02
C GLU A 34 6.81 38.05 -9.20
N GLU A 35 7.79 38.14 -10.10
CA GLU A 35 7.76 39.08 -11.25
C GLU A 35 7.10 38.43 -12.47
N THR A 36 7.41 37.17 -12.74
CA THR A 36 6.90 36.43 -13.90
C THR A 36 5.63 35.62 -13.59
N ASN A 37 5.28 35.47 -12.30
CA ASN A 37 4.27 34.52 -11.80
C ASN A 37 4.53 33.06 -12.23
N GLU A 38 5.78 32.71 -12.51
CA GLU A 38 6.17 31.34 -12.82
C GLU A 38 6.44 30.53 -11.55
N VAL A 39 6.09 29.24 -11.59
CA VAL A 39 6.38 28.29 -10.51
C VAL A 39 7.29 27.20 -11.08
N SER A 40 8.49 27.06 -10.51
CA SER A 40 9.39 25.96 -10.80
C SER A 40 9.47 24.99 -9.63
N VAL A 41 9.78 23.73 -9.95
CA VAL A 41 9.98 22.67 -8.97
C VAL A 41 11.35 22.08 -9.19
N ASP A 42 12.22 22.26 -8.20
CA ASP A 42 13.55 21.65 -8.17
C ASP A 42 13.48 20.38 -7.30
N VAL A 43 14.06 19.29 -7.80
CA VAL A 43 14.20 18.04 -7.06
C VAL A 43 15.54 18.06 -6.33
N CYS A 44 15.58 17.66 -5.06
CA CYS A 44 16.84 17.54 -4.33
C CYS A 44 17.69 16.37 -4.87
N ASP A 45 18.97 16.63 -5.14
CA ASP A 45 19.93 15.62 -5.62
C ASP A 45 20.53 14.76 -4.50
N ASP A 46 20.28 15.08 -3.21
CA ASP A 46 20.77 14.28 -2.08
C ASP A 46 19.91 13.00 -1.91
N PRO A 47 20.47 11.79 -2.12
CA PRO A 47 19.72 10.54 -1.99
C PRO A 47 19.28 10.22 -0.55
N TYR A 48 19.80 10.94 0.44
CA TYR A 48 19.43 10.79 1.85
C TYR A 48 18.38 11.81 2.29
N GLU A 49 18.07 12.82 1.47
CA GLU A 49 17.02 13.80 1.74
C GLU A 49 15.69 13.37 1.13
N TYR A 50 14.88 12.69 1.94
CA TYR A 50 13.55 12.22 1.54
C TYR A 50 12.54 12.30 2.68
N GLY A 51 11.28 12.49 2.31
CA GLY A 51 10.13 12.31 3.19
C GLY A 51 9.73 10.84 3.28
N VAL A 52 9.20 10.45 4.43
CA VAL A 52 8.58 9.13 4.66
C VAL A 52 7.11 9.35 5.00
N LEU A 53 6.25 8.44 4.56
CA LEU A 53 4.82 8.46 4.85
C LEU A 53 4.54 7.89 6.24
N ASP A 54 3.67 8.54 7.02
CA ASP A 54 3.16 7.94 8.26
C ASP A 54 2.12 6.86 7.93
N VAL A 55 2.52 5.60 8.11
CA VAL A 55 1.67 4.42 7.86
C VAL A 55 1.09 3.81 9.14
N SER A 56 1.24 4.47 10.30
CA SER A 56 0.81 3.94 11.60
C SER A 56 -0.69 3.61 11.63
N LYS A 57 -1.52 4.39 10.92
CA LYS A 57 -2.97 4.24 10.85
C LYS A 57 -3.46 3.53 9.57
N LEU A 58 -2.55 3.04 8.74
CA LEU A 58 -2.93 2.39 7.49
C LEU A 58 -3.56 1.01 7.80
N PRO A 59 -4.81 0.76 7.38
CA PRO A 59 -5.53 -0.47 7.71
C PRO A 59 -4.93 -1.67 6.97
N LEU A 60 -5.08 -2.84 7.57
CA LEU A 60 -4.85 -4.12 6.93
C LEU A 60 -6.19 -4.80 6.70
N LEU A 61 -6.32 -5.47 5.57
CA LEU A 61 -7.49 -6.30 5.28
C LEU A 61 -7.29 -7.65 5.95
N VAL A 62 -8.39 -8.18 6.51
CA VAL A 62 -8.47 -9.53 7.04
C VAL A 62 -9.73 -10.16 6.47
N THR A 63 -9.56 -11.20 5.67
CA THR A 63 -10.64 -11.92 5.00
C THR A 63 -11.08 -13.09 5.89
N VAL A 64 -12.38 -13.18 6.13
CA VAL A 64 -12.99 -14.27 6.91
C VAL A 64 -13.95 -15.04 6.01
N GLY A 65 -13.62 -16.29 5.72
CA GLY A 65 -14.50 -17.22 5.02
C GLY A 65 -15.30 -18.08 6.00
N GLN A 66 -16.49 -18.52 5.61
CA GLN A 66 -17.28 -19.48 6.37
C GLN A 66 -17.43 -20.81 5.61
N ILE A 67 -16.91 -21.89 6.21
CA ILE A 67 -16.98 -23.26 5.68
C ILE A 67 -17.75 -24.12 6.68
N ASN A 68 -18.90 -24.68 6.27
CA ASN A 68 -19.76 -25.51 7.13
C ASN A 68 -20.09 -24.86 8.49
N GLY A 69 -20.35 -23.55 8.51
CA GLY A 69 -20.67 -22.82 9.73
C GLY A 69 -19.45 -22.36 10.55
N ILE A 70 -18.23 -22.80 10.21
CA ILE A 70 -16.99 -22.43 10.89
C ILE A 70 -16.32 -21.27 10.13
N HIS A 71 -15.89 -20.25 10.87
CA HIS A 71 -15.15 -19.12 10.31
C HIS A 71 -13.65 -19.44 10.25
N THR A 72 -13.04 -19.21 9.10
CA THR A 72 -11.63 -19.47 8.79
C THR A 72 -11.02 -18.21 8.16
N VAL A 73 -9.75 -17.95 8.47
CA VAL A 73 -8.95 -16.85 7.90
C VAL A 73 -7.88 -17.46 7.00
N ASP A 74 -7.40 -16.70 6.02
CA ASP A 74 -6.36 -17.15 5.07
C ASP A 74 -6.78 -18.39 4.27
N THR A 75 -7.99 -18.34 3.72
CA THR A 75 -8.52 -19.43 2.91
C THR A 75 -7.69 -19.60 1.64
N THR A 76 -7.23 -20.83 1.42
CA THR A 76 -6.65 -21.26 0.14
C THR A 76 -7.70 -21.24 -0.97
N ILE A 77 -7.32 -21.29 -2.25
CA ILE A 77 -8.30 -21.38 -3.36
C ILE A 77 -9.30 -22.53 -3.17
N LYS A 78 -8.84 -23.68 -2.65
CA LYS A 78 -9.70 -24.85 -2.46
C LYS A 78 -10.72 -24.61 -1.36
N GLU A 79 -10.29 -24.04 -0.24
CA GLU A 79 -11.16 -23.65 0.86
C GLU A 79 -12.13 -22.57 0.40
N ASP A 80 -11.63 -21.59 -0.38
CA ASP A 80 -12.42 -20.48 -0.88
C ASP A 80 -13.53 -20.92 -1.84
N SER A 81 -13.29 -22.01 -2.60
CA SER A 81 -14.27 -22.57 -3.53
C SER A 81 -15.50 -23.22 -2.87
N VAL A 82 -15.42 -23.49 -1.55
CA VAL A 82 -16.50 -24.09 -0.75
C VAL A 82 -17.00 -23.17 0.35
N THR A 83 -16.55 -21.91 0.35
CA THR A 83 -17.05 -20.89 1.26
C THR A 83 -18.46 -20.50 0.86
N LEU A 84 -19.35 -20.33 1.85
CA LEU A 84 -20.62 -19.64 1.62
C LEU A 84 -20.32 -18.15 1.40
N ALA A 85 -20.74 -17.62 0.25
CA ALA A 85 -20.71 -16.19 -0.05
C ALA A 85 -21.83 -15.45 0.69
#